data_AF-A0A8C9L9I4-F1
#
_entry.id   AF-A0A8C9L9I4-F1
#
_cell.length_a   1.000
_cell.length_b   1.000
_cell.length_c   1.000
_cell.angle_alpha   90.00
_cell.angle_beta   90.00
_cell.angle_gamma   90.00
#
_symmetry.space_group_name_H-M   'P 1'
#
loop_
_entity.id
_entity.type
_entity.pdbx_description
1 polymer ?
#
loop_
_entity_poly.entity_id
_entity_poly.type
_entity_poly.pdbx_seq_one_letter_code
_entity_poly.pdbx_strand_id
1 'polypeptide(L)'
;MSAACAVSREAQPALPPPPRGDRDPPAKAMRRGLRRGREEEQDQERLPWPAESGGGDPEGEQEAWRSSERRRRQPQEPRALAAAAARVEEEAEEERMEREHFRRIINAFRYYGTNMHERVNRTERQFKSLPANQQSLLPQFLPHLDKIRKCIDHNQEILQTIVNDCVHMFENKEYGEDGGGKITPASTFDMDKLKSTLKQFVRDWSEEGKPERDSCYQPIISEIVKNFPKERW
;
A
#
# COMPACT_ATOMS: atom_id res chain seq x y z
N MET A 1 -23.02 -51.62 -26.22
CA MET A 1 -21.80 -51.73 -27.03
C MET A 1 -21.72 -50.49 -27.91
N SER A 2 -20.50 -49.94 -28.10
CA SER A 2 -20.14 -48.75 -28.88
C SER A 2 -20.53 -47.39 -28.29
N ALA A 3 -19.70 -46.34 -28.37
CA ALA A 3 -18.31 -46.21 -28.78
C ALA A 3 -17.81 -44.85 -28.26
N ALA A 4 -16.60 -44.82 -27.69
CA ALA A 4 -15.93 -43.60 -27.27
C ALA A 4 -15.33 -42.88 -28.49
N CYS A 5 -15.74 -41.64 -28.75
CA CYS A 5 -15.07 -40.77 -29.71
C CYS A 5 -13.89 -40.08 -29.05
N ALA A 6 -12.69 -40.54 -29.37
CA ALA A 6 -11.44 -39.85 -29.14
C ALA A 6 -11.27 -38.74 -30.19
N VAL A 7 -11.11 -37.49 -29.76
CA VAL A 7 -10.74 -36.39 -30.65
C VAL A 7 -9.25 -36.13 -30.48
N SER A 8 -8.51 -36.37 -31.57
CA SER A 8 -7.09 -36.10 -31.74
C SER A 8 -6.77 -34.63 -31.49
N ARG A 9 -5.77 -34.35 -30.65
CA ARG A 9 -5.19 -33.02 -30.47
C ARG A 9 -4.16 -32.78 -31.57
N GLU A 10 -4.49 -31.95 -32.56
CA GLU A 10 -3.49 -31.35 -33.44
C GLU A 10 -2.58 -30.41 -32.63
N ALA A 11 -1.27 -30.57 -32.82
CA ALA A 11 -0.24 -29.77 -32.19
C ALA A 11 -0.16 -28.39 -32.86
N GLN A 12 -0.41 -27.32 -32.09
CA GLN A 12 -0.13 -25.95 -32.51
C GLN A 12 1.39 -25.69 -32.52
N PRO A 13 1.94 -24.95 -33.50
CA PRO A 13 3.35 -24.60 -33.51
C PRO A 13 3.67 -23.60 -32.38
N ALA A 14 4.78 -23.85 -31.67
CA ALA A 14 5.24 -23.05 -30.54
C ALA A 14 5.64 -21.63 -30.98
N LEU A 15 5.13 -20.62 -30.27
CA LEU A 15 5.54 -19.23 -30.43
C LEU A 15 7.00 -19.01 -29.98
N PRO A 16 7.77 -18.13 -30.64
CA PRO A 16 9.14 -17.82 -30.25
C PRO A 16 9.19 -17.09 -28.90
N PRO A 17 10.26 -17.30 -28.10
CA PRO A 17 10.39 -16.65 -26.80
C PRO A 17 10.58 -15.12 -26.93
N PRO A 18 10.07 -14.33 -25.97
CA PRO A 18 10.23 -12.88 -26.00
C PRO A 18 11.69 -12.46 -25.80
N PRO A 19 12.10 -11.29 -26.33
CA PRO A 19 13.45 -10.77 -26.15
C PRO A 19 13.75 -10.49 -24.67
N ARG A 20 14.97 -10.81 -24.25
CA ARG A 20 15.48 -10.53 -22.90
C ARG A 20 15.66 -9.03 -22.74
N GLY A 21 14.65 -8.36 -22.21
CA GLY A 21 14.78 -7.01 -21.67
C GLY A 21 15.54 -7.05 -20.34
N ASP A 22 16.50 -6.13 -20.20
CA ASP A 22 17.27 -5.93 -18.99
C ASP A 22 16.35 -5.77 -17.77
N ARG A 23 16.60 -6.59 -16.76
CA ARG A 23 15.88 -6.55 -15.49
C ARG A 23 16.48 -5.43 -14.64
N ASP A 24 15.69 -4.41 -14.34
CA ASP A 24 15.98 -3.49 -13.25
C ASP A 24 16.09 -4.27 -11.91
N PRO A 25 17.10 -4.00 -11.08
CA PRO A 25 17.26 -4.70 -9.81
C PRO A 25 16.21 -4.26 -8.78
N PRO A 26 15.78 -5.16 -7.88
CA PRO A 26 14.76 -4.84 -6.88
C PRO A 26 15.33 -3.96 -5.77
N ALA A 27 14.63 -2.88 -5.46
CA ALA A 27 14.86 -2.08 -4.27
C ALA A 27 14.45 -2.87 -3.01
N LYS A 28 15.43 -3.24 -2.17
CA LYS A 28 15.33 -3.36 -0.70
C LYS A 28 16.67 -3.83 -0.10
N ALA A 29 17.33 -2.96 0.64
CA ALA A 29 18.28 -3.36 1.69
C ALA A 29 18.31 -2.29 2.79
N MET A 30 17.52 -2.50 3.83
CA MET A 30 17.61 -1.78 5.10
C MET A 30 18.06 -2.78 6.18
N ARG A 31 19.23 -2.47 6.76
CA ARG A 31 19.79 -2.88 8.07
C ARG A 31 20.13 -4.35 8.35
N ARG A 32 21.43 -4.58 8.62
CA ARG A 32 22.06 -5.35 9.73
C ARG A 32 23.56 -5.02 9.65
N GLY A 33 24.18 -4.30 10.58
CA GLY A 33 24.42 -4.72 11.96
C GLY A 33 25.67 -5.61 12.02
N LEU A 34 26.87 -5.02 11.86
CA LEU A 34 28.13 -5.75 12.02
C LEU A 34 28.71 -5.46 13.41
N ARG A 35 28.44 -6.36 14.37
CA ARG A 35 29.31 -6.56 15.52
C ARG A 35 30.55 -7.31 15.02
N ARG A 36 31.74 -6.78 15.24
CA ARG A 36 32.98 -7.57 15.27
C ARG A 36 33.75 -7.15 16.52
N GLY A 37 34.18 -8.15 17.27
CA GLY A 37 34.69 -8.03 18.63
C GLY A 37 36.11 -7.49 18.71
N ARG A 38 36.33 -6.92 19.90
CA ARG A 38 37.51 -6.76 20.77
C ARG A 38 38.80 -7.53 20.43
N GLU A 39 39.88 -6.93 20.95
CA GLU A 39 41.32 -7.29 21.00
C GLU A 39 42.10 -6.46 19.96
N GLU A 40 43.05 -5.59 20.29
CA GLU A 40 44.10 -5.61 21.32
C GLU A 40 44.39 -4.22 21.90
N GLU A 41 44.90 -4.23 23.13
CA GLU A 41 45.46 -3.11 23.89
C GLU A 41 46.99 -3.11 23.68
N GLN A 42 47.59 -1.91 23.68
CA GLN A 42 49.04 -1.58 23.65
C GLN A 42 49.64 -1.33 22.25
N ASP A 43 49.82 -0.06 21.91
CA ASP A 43 51.18 0.49 21.83
C ASP A 43 51.17 2.03 21.75
N GLN A 44 51.79 2.60 22.79
CA GLN A 44 52.74 3.70 22.75
C GLN A 44 52.44 4.91 21.82
N GLU A 45 52.07 6.00 22.49
CA GLU A 45 52.49 7.39 22.22
C GLU A 45 53.44 7.62 21.02
N ARG A 46 52.94 8.31 19.99
CA ARG A 46 53.77 9.18 19.14
C ARG A 46 52.92 10.34 18.62
N LEU A 47 52.72 11.34 19.49
CA LEU A 47 52.44 12.69 19.03
C LEU A 47 53.75 13.30 18.50
N PRO A 48 53.76 13.98 17.34
CA PRO A 48 54.90 14.78 16.95
C PRO A 48 54.94 16.03 17.82
N TRP A 49 56.06 16.22 18.53
CA TRP A 49 56.37 17.46 19.25
C TRP A 49 56.34 18.66 18.28
N PRO A 50 55.77 19.82 18.66
CA PRO A 50 56.02 21.05 17.94
C PRO A 50 57.46 21.49 18.22
N ALA A 51 58.20 21.81 17.16
CA ALA A 51 59.52 22.40 17.25
C ALA A 51 59.45 23.75 17.98
N GLU A 52 60.34 23.95 18.94
CA GLU A 52 60.52 25.22 19.61
C GLU A 52 60.93 26.31 18.60
N SER A 53 60.15 27.37 18.52
CA SER A 53 60.57 28.67 18.00
C SER A 53 59.66 29.75 18.57
N GLY A 54 60.17 30.41 19.61
CA GLY A 54 60.02 31.84 19.88
C GLY A 54 58.61 32.44 19.99
N GLY A 55 58.26 32.80 21.23
CA GLY A 55 57.44 33.98 21.55
C GLY A 55 55.98 33.91 21.11
N GLY A 56 55.12 33.33 21.96
CA GLY A 56 53.67 33.43 21.82
C GLY A 56 53.04 33.76 23.17
N ASP A 57 52.28 34.86 23.21
CA ASP A 57 51.58 35.39 24.38
C ASP A 57 50.72 34.33 25.10
N PRO A 58 50.80 34.20 26.44
CA PRO A 58 49.90 33.33 27.22
C PRO A 58 48.42 33.74 27.16
N GLU A 59 48.11 34.88 26.55
CA GLU A 59 46.75 35.33 26.25
C GLU A 59 46.13 34.58 25.05
N GLY A 60 46.93 34.19 24.04
CA GLY A 60 46.42 33.60 22.80
C GLY A 60 45.85 32.18 22.96
N GLU A 61 46.44 31.35 23.81
CA GLU A 61 45.95 29.99 24.07
C GLU A 61 44.69 29.99 24.97
N GLN A 62 44.60 30.94 25.91
CA GLN A 62 43.39 31.17 26.68
C GLN A 62 42.26 31.76 25.82
N GLU A 63 42.58 32.63 24.85
CA GLU A 63 41.61 33.11 23.86
C GLU A 63 41.13 32.01 22.91
N ALA A 64 41.98 31.06 22.53
CA ALA A 64 41.61 29.92 21.70
C ALA A 64 40.67 28.95 22.44
N TRP A 65 40.95 28.66 23.72
CA TRP A 65 40.04 27.91 24.60
C TRP A 65 38.76 28.69 24.85
N ARG A 66 38.81 29.98 25.22
CA ARG A 66 37.63 30.83 25.40
C ARG A 66 36.82 30.97 24.12
N SER A 67 37.44 31.02 22.95
CA SER A 67 36.78 31.06 21.64
C SER A 67 36.16 29.72 21.26
N SER A 68 36.78 28.59 21.65
CA SER A 68 36.23 27.24 21.48
C SER A 68 35.08 26.95 22.44
N GLU A 69 35.20 27.41 23.70
CA GLU A 69 34.16 27.38 24.73
C GLU A 69 32.98 28.28 24.33
N ARG A 70 33.26 29.47 23.78
CA ARG A 70 32.27 30.44 23.28
C ARG A 70 31.60 29.95 21.99
N ARG A 71 32.29 29.16 21.15
CA ARG A 71 31.69 28.41 20.02
C ARG A 71 30.83 27.24 20.49
N ARG A 72 31.23 26.52 21.54
CA ARG A 72 30.40 25.47 22.18
C ARG A 72 29.17 26.03 22.89
N ARG A 73 29.25 27.26 23.41
CA ARG A 73 28.16 28.00 24.07
C ARG A 73 27.31 28.85 23.11
N GLN A 74 27.58 28.85 21.80
CA GLN A 74 26.60 29.39 20.85
C GLN A 74 25.35 28.53 20.93
N PRO A 75 24.14 29.11 21.07
CA PRO A 75 22.93 28.33 21.25
C PRO A 75 22.80 27.36 20.07
N GLN A 76 22.89 26.05 20.33
CA GLN A 76 22.43 25.04 19.35
C GLN A 76 20.89 25.05 19.25
N GLU A 77 20.23 25.84 20.10
CA GLU A 77 18.79 26.04 20.17
C GLU A 77 18.13 26.45 18.84
N PRO A 78 18.64 27.41 18.03
CA PRO A 78 17.95 27.82 16.80
C PRO A 78 17.90 26.71 15.76
N ARG A 79 18.92 25.84 15.73
CA ARG A 79 19.00 24.72 14.79
C ARG A 79 18.16 23.53 15.28
N ALA A 80 18.10 23.32 16.60
CA ALA A 80 17.20 22.33 17.21
C ALA A 80 15.72 22.76 17.10
N LEU A 81 15.41 24.05 17.28
CA LEU A 81 14.09 24.65 17.08
C LEU A 81 13.67 24.60 15.61
N ALA A 82 14.58 24.89 14.67
CA ALA A 82 14.30 24.75 13.24
C ALA A 82 14.08 23.28 12.84
N ALA A 83 14.84 22.34 13.39
CA ALA A 83 14.61 20.91 13.16
C ALA A 83 13.30 20.41 13.79
N ALA A 84 12.91 20.93 14.95
CA ALA A 84 11.62 20.64 15.57
C ALA A 84 10.46 21.23 14.77
N ALA A 85 10.59 22.47 14.27
CA ALA A 85 9.59 23.11 13.42
C ALA A 85 9.41 22.36 12.08
N ALA A 86 10.52 21.93 11.46
CA ALA A 86 10.46 21.13 10.24
C ALA A 86 9.76 19.78 10.45
N ARG A 87 9.93 19.15 11.62
CA ARG A 87 9.20 17.91 11.97
C ARG A 87 7.71 18.15 12.15
N VAL A 88 7.31 19.24 12.81
CA VAL A 88 5.90 19.60 12.96
C VAL A 88 5.26 19.90 11.60
N GLU A 89 6.00 20.54 10.69
CA GLU A 89 5.54 20.79 9.31
C GLU A 89 5.40 19.49 8.51
N GLU A 90 6.35 18.57 8.64
CA GLU A 90 6.30 17.23 8.02
C GLU A 90 5.09 16.43 8.54
N GLU A 91 4.87 16.38 9.85
CA GLU A 91 3.71 15.72 10.47
C GLU A 91 2.38 16.33 9.99
N ALA A 92 2.29 17.66 9.91
CA ALA A 92 1.09 18.34 9.41
C ALA A 92 0.82 18.07 7.92
N GLU A 93 1.89 17.95 7.11
CA GLU A 93 1.78 17.59 5.70
C GLU A 93 1.32 16.14 5.53
N GLU A 94 1.86 15.20 6.32
CA GLU A 94 1.41 13.81 6.36
C GLU A 94 -0.08 13.70 6.72
N GLU A 95 -0.53 14.42 7.74
CA GLU A 95 -1.93 14.45 8.17
C GLU A 95 -2.85 15.02 7.07
N ARG A 96 -2.38 16.05 6.33
CA ARG A 96 -3.11 16.58 5.18
C ARG A 96 -3.23 15.55 4.06
N MET A 97 -2.13 14.87 3.72
CA MET A 97 -2.13 13.81 2.70
C MET A 97 -3.04 12.64 3.10
N GLU A 98 -3.07 12.26 4.38
CA GLU A 98 -3.96 11.23 4.89
C GLU A 98 -5.43 11.64 4.77
N ARG A 99 -5.76 12.89 5.15
CA ARG A 99 -7.11 13.46 5.00
C ARG A 99 -7.57 13.46 3.53
N GLU A 100 -6.70 13.87 2.61
CA GLU A 100 -6.99 13.86 1.17
C GLU A 100 -7.16 12.43 0.64
N HIS A 101 -6.29 11.51 1.07
CA HIS A 101 -6.38 10.10 0.70
C HIS A 101 -7.68 9.49 1.18
N PHE A 102 -8.05 9.71 2.44
CA PHE A 102 -9.31 9.24 3.02
C PHE A 102 -10.50 9.71 2.19
N ARG A 103 -10.59 11.02 1.91
CA ARG A 103 -11.66 11.59 1.07
C ARG A 103 -11.70 10.97 -0.33
N ARG A 104 -10.54 10.75 -0.96
CA ARG A 104 -10.42 10.09 -2.26
C ARG A 104 -10.99 8.67 -2.24
N ILE A 105 -10.70 7.92 -1.18
CA ILE A 105 -11.23 6.56 -1.00
C ILE A 105 -12.75 6.60 -0.77
N ILE A 106 -13.26 7.46 0.11
CA ILE A 106 -14.71 7.62 0.32
C ILE A 106 -15.43 7.95 -1.00
N ASN A 107 -14.88 8.86 -1.81
CA ASN A 107 -15.43 9.17 -3.12
C ASN A 107 -15.43 7.95 -4.05
N ALA A 108 -14.35 7.14 -4.05
CA ALA A 108 -14.29 5.91 -4.84
C ALA A 108 -15.39 4.92 -4.46
N PHE A 109 -15.62 4.69 -3.16
CA PHE A 109 -16.69 3.80 -2.67
C PHE A 109 -18.08 4.26 -3.15
N ARG A 110 -18.34 5.58 -3.15
CA ARG A 110 -19.59 6.17 -3.65
C ARG A 110 -19.72 6.12 -5.17
N TYR A 111 -18.61 6.12 -5.90
CA TYR A 111 -18.58 6.12 -7.36
C TYR A 111 -18.71 4.72 -8.00
N TYR A 112 -18.59 3.64 -7.20
CA TYR A 112 -18.60 2.25 -7.69
C TYR A 112 -19.77 1.93 -8.63
N GLY A 113 -20.99 2.26 -8.21
CA GLY A 113 -22.22 1.97 -8.94
C GLY A 113 -22.24 2.67 -10.28
N THR A 114 -21.92 3.96 -10.30
CA THR A 114 -21.79 4.75 -11.54
C THR A 114 -20.76 4.14 -12.50
N ASN A 115 -19.58 3.74 -11.99
CA ASN A 115 -18.54 3.12 -12.81
C ASN A 115 -19.00 1.77 -13.39
N MET A 116 -19.62 0.91 -12.57
CA MET A 116 -20.05 -0.42 -13.00
C MET A 116 -21.24 -0.35 -13.97
N HIS A 117 -22.20 0.55 -13.74
CA HIS A 117 -23.32 0.77 -14.66
C HIS A 117 -22.84 1.25 -16.04
N GLU A 118 -21.86 2.17 -16.10
CA GLU A 118 -21.31 2.61 -17.40
C GLU A 118 -20.66 1.45 -18.17
N ARG A 119 -20.01 0.50 -17.46
CA ARG A 119 -19.47 -0.71 -18.09
C ARG A 119 -20.57 -1.60 -18.65
N VAL A 120 -21.64 -1.84 -17.90
CA VAL A 120 -22.79 -2.64 -18.37
C VAL A 120 -23.49 -1.95 -19.55
N ASN A 121 -23.69 -0.63 -19.48
CA ASN A 121 -24.30 0.15 -20.57
C ASN A 121 -23.47 0.08 -21.84
N ARG A 122 -22.13 0.11 -21.73
CA ARG A 122 -21.24 -0.09 -22.89
C ARG A 122 -21.41 -1.49 -23.49
N THR A 123 -21.46 -2.53 -22.67
CA THR A 123 -21.70 -3.91 -23.13
C THR A 123 -23.07 -4.06 -23.80
N GLU A 124 -24.11 -3.41 -23.26
CA GLU A 124 -25.44 -3.42 -23.85
C GLU A 124 -25.45 -2.72 -25.22
N ARG A 125 -24.82 -1.54 -25.35
CA ARG A 125 -24.69 -0.82 -26.62
C ARG A 125 -23.97 -1.68 -27.67
N GLN A 126 -22.90 -2.38 -27.27
CA GLN A 126 -22.18 -3.31 -28.14
C GLN A 126 -23.07 -4.46 -28.60
N PHE A 127 -23.83 -5.08 -27.70
CA PHE A 127 -24.76 -6.15 -28.07
C PHE A 127 -25.85 -5.68 -29.03
N LYS A 128 -26.45 -4.52 -28.76
CA LYS A 128 -27.49 -3.91 -29.62
C LYS A 128 -26.96 -3.51 -31.00
N SER A 129 -25.66 -3.31 -31.14
CA SER A 129 -25.01 -3.01 -32.44
C SER A 129 -24.84 -4.23 -33.34
N LEU A 130 -25.01 -5.45 -32.81
CA LEU A 130 -24.89 -6.69 -33.58
C LEU A 130 -26.08 -6.88 -34.53
N PRO A 131 -25.93 -7.60 -35.65
CA PRO A 131 -27.05 -8.02 -36.49
C PRO A 131 -28.15 -8.79 -35.73
N ALA A 132 -29.41 -8.61 -36.12
CA ALA A 132 -30.56 -9.21 -35.43
C ALA A 132 -30.50 -10.75 -35.36
N ASN A 133 -29.93 -11.40 -36.38
CA ASN A 133 -29.73 -12.86 -36.40
C ASN A 133 -28.69 -13.34 -35.38
N GLN A 134 -27.75 -12.49 -34.97
CA GLN A 134 -26.79 -12.82 -33.90
C GLN A 134 -27.40 -12.54 -32.53
N GLN A 135 -28.15 -11.45 -32.41
CA GLN A 135 -28.87 -11.13 -31.18
C GLN A 135 -29.88 -12.22 -30.80
N SER A 136 -30.58 -12.79 -31.80
CA SER A 136 -31.56 -13.86 -31.57
C SER A 136 -30.95 -15.18 -31.09
N LEU A 137 -29.64 -15.41 -31.28
CA LEU A 137 -28.92 -16.55 -30.72
C LEU A 137 -28.74 -16.43 -29.20
N LEU A 138 -28.86 -15.22 -28.64
CA LEU A 138 -28.62 -14.91 -27.23
C LEU A 138 -29.82 -14.18 -26.60
N PRO A 139 -31.02 -14.79 -26.59
CA PRO A 139 -32.25 -14.13 -26.13
C PRO A 139 -32.23 -13.74 -24.66
N GLN A 140 -31.37 -14.40 -23.85
CA GLN A 140 -31.23 -14.15 -22.42
C GLN A 140 -30.13 -13.12 -22.07
N PHE A 141 -29.44 -12.56 -23.06
CA PHE A 141 -28.32 -11.65 -22.81
C PHE A 141 -28.77 -10.36 -22.10
N LEU A 142 -29.78 -9.66 -22.64
CA LEU A 142 -30.30 -8.43 -22.03
C LEU A 142 -30.91 -8.67 -20.64
N PRO A 143 -31.78 -9.69 -20.43
CA PRO A 143 -32.24 -10.05 -19.09
C PRO A 143 -31.11 -10.37 -18.10
N HIS A 144 -29.99 -10.94 -18.58
CA HIS A 144 -28.83 -11.19 -17.74
C HIS A 144 -28.11 -9.89 -17.35
N LEU A 145 -27.98 -8.91 -18.25
CA LEU A 145 -27.43 -7.59 -17.91
C LEU A 145 -28.27 -6.88 -16.84
N ASP A 146 -29.60 -7.03 -16.87
CA ASP A 146 -30.47 -6.46 -15.84
C ASP A 146 -30.30 -7.13 -14.48
N LYS A 147 -30.01 -8.44 -14.44
CA LYS A 147 -29.60 -9.11 -13.20
C LYS A 147 -28.27 -8.56 -12.69
N ILE A 148 -27.29 -8.32 -13.58
CA ILE A 148 -26.01 -7.72 -13.21
C ILE A 148 -26.22 -6.31 -12.62
N ARG A 149 -27.11 -5.49 -13.19
CA ARG A 149 -27.46 -4.16 -12.65
C ARG A 149 -27.97 -4.25 -11.22
N LYS A 150 -28.89 -5.16 -10.94
CA LYS A 150 -29.39 -5.40 -9.58
C LYS A 150 -28.27 -5.78 -8.61
N CYS A 151 -27.33 -6.63 -9.04
CA CYS A 151 -26.17 -6.97 -8.22
C CYS A 151 -25.24 -5.76 -7.99
N ILE A 152 -25.08 -4.87 -8.99
CA ILE A 152 -24.32 -3.63 -8.85
C ILE A 152 -24.96 -2.72 -7.80
N ASP A 153 -26.29 -2.54 -7.89
CA ASP A 153 -27.04 -1.70 -6.95
C ASP A 153 -26.93 -2.24 -5.52
N HIS A 154 -27.12 -3.55 -5.34
CA HIS A 154 -26.98 -4.19 -4.04
C HIS A 154 -25.56 -4.07 -3.47
N ASN A 155 -24.52 -4.25 -4.30
CA ASN A 155 -23.15 -4.05 -3.87
C ASN A 155 -22.88 -2.59 -3.51
N GLN A 156 -23.46 -1.62 -4.23
CA GLN A 156 -23.34 -0.21 -3.91
C GLN A 156 -23.99 0.13 -2.56
N GLU A 157 -25.12 -0.50 -2.22
CA GLU A 157 -25.75 -0.36 -0.90
C GLU A 157 -24.79 -0.82 0.22
N ILE A 158 -24.18 -1.98 0.07
CA ILE A 158 -23.18 -2.49 1.03
C ILE A 158 -22.01 -1.52 1.19
N LEU A 159 -21.44 -1.05 0.07
CA LEU A 159 -20.33 -0.09 0.09
C LEU A 159 -20.74 1.24 0.73
N GLN A 160 -21.98 1.69 0.53
CA GLN A 160 -22.51 2.90 1.15
C GLN A 160 -22.67 2.72 2.66
N THR A 161 -23.13 1.56 3.13
CA THR A 161 -23.19 1.24 4.57
C THR A 161 -21.81 1.30 5.20
N ILE A 162 -20.78 0.70 4.57
CA ILE A 162 -19.39 0.78 5.04
C ILE A 162 -18.94 2.24 5.17
N VAL A 163 -19.19 3.06 4.14
CA VAL A 163 -18.83 4.49 4.15
C VAL A 163 -19.54 5.24 5.28
N ASN A 164 -20.83 4.99 5.48
CA ASN A 164 -21.61 5.65 6.52
C ASN A 164 -21.06 5.34 7.91
N ASP A 165 -20.72 4.09 8.17
CA ASP A 165 -20.15 3.67 9.46
C ASP A 165 -18.74 4.26 9.66
N CYS A 166 -17.91 4.28 8.62
CA CYS A 166 -16.54 4.80 8.70
C CYS A 166 -16.47 6.31 8.97
N VAL A 167 -17.43 7.11 8.46
CA VAL A 167 -17.48 8.57 8.69
C VAL A 167 -17.74 8.91 10.17
N HIS A 168 -18.39 8.01 10.91
CA HIS A 168 -18.74 8.22 12.30
C HIS A 168 -17.76 7.59 13.31
N MET A 169 -16.72 6.87 12.84
CA MET A 169 -15.68 6.35 13.72
C MET A 169 -14.87 7.50 14.33
N PHE A 170 -14.63 7.42 15.65
CA PHE A 170 -14.00 8.46 16.48
C PHE A 170 -12.67 9.00 15.92
N GLU A 171 -11.90 8.16 15.23
CA GLU A 171 -10.62 8.50 14.58
C GLU A 171 -10.78 9.28 13.25
N ASN A 172 -11.94 9.19 12.59
CA ASN A 172 -12.19 9.81 11.28
C ASN A 172 -13.01 11.10 11.36
N LYS A 173 -13.41 11.52 12.57
CA LYS A 173 -14.30 12.67 12.77
C LYS A 173 -13.69 13.97 12.24
N GLU A 174 -12.36 14.10 12.27
CA GLU A 174 -11.60 15.24 11.74
C GLU A 174 -11.47 15.24 10.20
N TYR A 175 -11.91 14.16 9.54
CA TYR A 175 -11.91 14.00 8.09
C TYR A 175 -13.32 14.06 7.47
N GLY A 176 -14.36 14.05 8.30
CA GLY A 176 -15.75 13.81 7.89
C GLY A 176 -16.57 15.04 7.45
N GLU A 177 -16.11 16.27 7.70
CA GLU A 177 -16.92 17.48 7.48
C GLU A 177 -17.29 17.73 6.01
N ASP A 178 -16.51 17.22 5.06
CA ASP A 178 -16.75 17.39 3.62
C ASP A 178 -17.42 16.17 2.94
N GLY A 179 -17.96 15.24 3.73
CA GLY A 179 -18.63 14.04 3.26
C GLY A 179 -19.92 14.29 2.46
N GLY A 180 -20.33 15.53 2.20
CA GLY A 180 -21.46 15.88 1.32
C GLY A 180 -21.08 16.28 -0.11
N GLY A 181 -19.77 16.25 -0.45
CA GLY A 181 -19.28 16.67 -1.76
C GLY A 181 -19.90 15.89 -2.93
N LYS A 182 -20.02 16.55 -4.09
CA LYS A 182 -20.45 15.92 -5.34
C LYS A 182 -19.56 14.71 -5.64
N ILE A 183 -20.17 13.57 -5.98
CA ILE A 183 -19.43 12.38 -6.41
C ILE A 183 -18.67 12.72 -7.69
N THR A 184 -17.34 12.61 -7.66
CA THR A 184 -16.48 12.83 -8.82
C THR A 184 -15.99 11.50 -9.39
N PRO A 185 -15.65 11.44 -10.69
CA PRO A 185 -15.08 10.23 -11.27
C PRO A 185 -13.80 9.80 -10.53
N ALA A 186 -13.82 8.58 -9.98
CA ALA A 186 -12.66 8.02 -9.32
C ALA A 186 -11.71 7.34 -10.32
N SER A 187 -10.45 7.16 -9.92
CA SER A 187 -9.43 6.55 -10.77
C SER A 187 -9.76 5.08 -11.06
N THR A 188 -9.31 4.57 -12.21
CA THR A 188 -9.43 3.14 -12.55
C THR A 188 -8.74 2.25 -11.52
N PHE A 189 -7.59 2.69 -11.00
CA PHE A 189 -6.84 2.00 -9.97
C PHE A 189 -7.65 1.81 -8.68
N ASP A 190 -8.36 2.86 -8.23
CA ASP A 190 -9.21 2.76 -7.04
C ASP A 190 -10.42 1.83 -7.29
N MET A 191 -10.98 1.83 -8.50
CA MET A 191 -12.05 0.89 -8.87
C MET A 191 -11.57 -0.57 -8.86
N ASP A 192 -10.33 -0.84 -9.29
CA ASP A 192 -9.76 -2.18 -9.26
C ASP A 192 -9.45 -2.65 -7.83
N LYS A 193 -9.03 -1.72 -6.96
CA LYS A 193 -8.95 -1.98 -5.52
C LYS A 193 -10.31 -2.33 -4.94
N LEU A 194 -11.36 -1.56 -5.24
CA LEU A 194 -12.72 -1.86 -4.76
C LEU A 194 -13.23 -3.24 -5.17
N LYS A 195 -13.01 -3.63 -6.43
CA LYS A 195 -13.35 -4.99 -6.89
C LYS A 195 -12.59 -6.06 -6.10
N SER A 196 -11.33 -5.79 -5.75
CA SER A 196 -10.52 -6.70 -4.93
C SER A 196 -11.02 -6.75 -3.50
N THR A 197 -11.39 -5.61 -2.92
CA THR A 197 -12.01 -5.52 -1.59
C THR A 197 -13.30 -6.34 -1.51
N LEU A 198 -14.18 -6.25 -2.52
CA LEU A 198 -15.40 -7.07 -2.58
C LEU A 198 -15.08 -8.57 -2.61
N LYS A 199 -14.03 -8.99 -3.30
CA LYS A 199 -13.58 -10.40 -3.32
C LYS A 199 -12.99 -10.84 -1.98
N GLN A 200 -12.33 -9.93 -1.27
CA GLN A 200 -11.76 -10.22 0.04
C GLN A 200 -12.83 -10.61 1.07
N PHE A 201 -14.05 -10.06 0.97
CA PHE A 201 -15.17 -10.49 1.81
C PHE A 201 -15.50 -11.98 1.65
N VAL A 202 -15.45 -12.50 0.42
CA VAL A 202 -15.66 -13.94 0.17
C VAL A 202 -14.57 -14.75 0.85
N ARG A 203 -13.31 -14.38 0.61
CA ARG A 203 -12.15 -15.09 1.17
C ARG A 203 -12.18 -15.13 2.70
N ASP A 204 -12.37 -13.98 3.35
CA ASP A 204 -12.15 -13.87 4.79
C ASP A 204 -13.41 -14.13 5.61
N TRP A 205 -14.58 -13.81 5.08
CA TRP A 205 -15.82 -13.71 5.87
C TRP A 205 -17.00 -14.51 5.34
N SER A 206 -16.90 -15.16 4.18
CA SER A 206 -17.97 -16.04 3.68
C SER A 206 -17.68 -17.53 3.92
N GLU A 207 -18.72 -18.36 3.84
CA GLU A 207 -18.57 -19.80 3.96
C GLU A 207 -17.86 -20.37 2.72
N GLU A 208 -18.13 -19.83 1.53
CA GLU A 208 -17.49 -20.22 0.27
C GLU A 208 -15.97 -20.01 0.28
N GLY A 209 -15.46 -19.05 1.06
CA GLY A 209 -14.02 -18.84 1.25
C GLY A 209 -13.35 -19.83 2.20
N LYS A 210 -14.11 -20.69 2.90
CA LYS A 210 -13.56 -21.61 3.91
C LYS A 210 -12.44 -22.51 3.38
N PRO A 211 -12.54 -23.16 2.20
CA PRO A 211 -11.45 -24.00 1.69
C PRO A 211 -10.13 -23.24 1.47
N GLU A 212 -10.22 -21.96 1.08
CA GLU A 212 -9.06 -21.09 0.90
C GLU A 212 -8.46 -20.68 2.25
N ARG A 213 -9.30 -20.31 3.23
CA ARG A 213 -8.85 -20.06 4.60
C ARG A 213 -8.22 -21.28 5.24
N ASP A 214 -8.78 -22.46 5.00
CA ASP A 214 -8.23 -23.70 5.53
C ASP A 214 -6.86 -23.99 4.93
N SER A 215 -6.66 -23.71 3.64
CA SER A 215 -5.37 -23.89 2.97
C SER A 215 -4.32 -22.83 3.37
N CYS A 216 -4.73 -21.59 3.64
CA CYS A 216 -3.80 -20.50 3.95
C CYS A 216 -3.58 -20.27 5.45
N TYR A 217 -4.65 -20.23 6.25
CA TYR A 217 -4.60 -19.84 7.66
C TYR A 217 -4.31 -21.02 8.59
N GLN A 218 -4.81 -22.22 8.29
CA GLN A 218 -4.60 -23.37 9.19
C GLN A 218 -3.12 -23.74 9.36
N PRO A 219 -2.26 -23.71 8.33
CA PRO A 219 -0.83 -23.97 8.53
C PRO A 219 -0.19 -22.97 9.50
N ILE A 220 -0.56 -21.69 9.39
CA ILE A 220 -0.05 -20.61 10.26
C ILE A 220 -0.55 -20.82 11.70
N ILE A 221 -1.85 -21.05 11.87
CA ILE A 221 -2.48 -21.29 13.18
C ILE A 221 -1.87 -22.53 13.85
N SER A 222 -1.67 -23.61 13.09
CA SER A 222 -1.07 -24.85 13.58
C SER A 222 0.33 -24.63 14.11
N GLU A 223 1.17 -23.87 13.40
CA GLU A 223 2.50 -23.52 13.89
C GLU A 223 2.44 -22.61 15.13
N ILE A 224 1.49 -21.67 15.21
CA ILE A 224 1.30 -20.85 16.43
C ILE A 224 0.95 -21.75 17.62
N VAL A 225 -0.04 -22.63 17.49
CA VAL A 225 -0.48 -23.52 18.58
C VAL A 225 0.63 -24.48 19.02
N LYS A 226 1.41 -24.99 18.06
CA LYS A 226 2.57 -25.87 18.32
C LYS A 226 3.66 -25.18 19.11
N ASN A 227 3.96 -23.90 18.83
CA ASN A 227 5.02 -23.14 19.51
C ASN A 227 4.53 -22.50 20.82
N PHE A 228 3.24 -22.17 20.91
CA PHE A 228 2.60 -21.53 22.06
C PHE A 228 1.40 -22.38 22.56
N PRO A 229 1.67 -23.57 23.13
CA PRO A 229 0.60 -24.42 23.64
C PRO A 229 -0.06 -23.78 24.86
N LYS A 230 -1.38 -23.99 25.00
CA LYS A 230 -2.19 -23.35 26.03
C LYS A 230 -1.76 -23.74 27.45
N GLU A 231 -1.15 -24.90 27.65
CA GLU A 231 -0.71 -25.32 28.99
C GLU A 231 0.53 -24.56 29.50
N ARG A 232 1.16 -23.73 28.67
CA ARG A 232 2.39 -23.00 28.99
C ARG A 232 2.14 -21.56 29.47
N TRP A 233 0.89 -21.10 29.53
CA TRP A 233 0.44 -19.75 29.89
C TRP A 233 -0.89 -19.81 30.63
#